data_AF-A0AAN8N7Y7-F1
#
_entry.id   AF-A0AAN8N7Y7-F1
#
_cell.length_a   1.000
_cell.length_b   1.000
_cell.length_c   1.000
_cell.angle_alpha   90.00
_cell.angle_beta   90.00
_cell.angle_gamma   90.00
#
_symmetry.space_group_name_H-M   'P 1'
#
loop_
_entity.id
_entity.type
_entity.pdbx_description
1 polymer ?
#
loop_
_entity_poly.entity_id
_entity_poly.type
_entity_poly.pdbx_seq_one_letter_code
_entity_poly.pdbx_strand_id
1 'polypeptide(L)'
;MVGFGVAVLVQVFPSPPSATRNASRSLAVVSSHLTSFYVDIISDFLARSEEEGYEATKEVIDTRLTELFSEINALVPRIKMVKFEPSSSPFTCSNLLEIETCLGRILESLSTIASVSPALTDSYKKTLEAQTNFVEIQTVAGIISVFTAVEDTLKSGQPLSEVLPAPLLQNLRTITGPSSAINKREFSKDIIRDENWSRFVVALMAVASLYARIDSLVLTVKETVGQKYHVEGLLSDSV
;
A
#
# COMPACT_ATOMS: atom_id res chain seq x y z
N MET A 1 -26.34 -47.49 5.08
CA MET A 1 -27.17 -46.25 5.18
C MET A 1 -26.35 -45.11 5.79
N VAL A 2 -25.16 -44.79 5.25
CA VAL A 2 -24.33 -43.66 5.74
C VAL A 2 -24.14 -42.60 4.64
N GLY A 3 -24.26 -42.98 3.36
CA GLY A 3 -24.13 -42.03 2.23
C GLY A 3 -25.34 -41.12 1.98
N PHE A 4 -26.55 -41.52 2.36
CA PHE A 4 -27.76 -40.72 2.10
C PHE A 4 -27.94 -39.57 3.11
N GLY A 5 -27.51 -39.75 4.36
CA GLY A 5 -27.55 -38.68 5.38
C GLY A 5 -26.57 -37.54 5.11
N VAL A 6 -25.39 -37.84 4.56
CA VAL A 6 -24.39 -36.84 4.19
C VAL A 6 -24.83 -36.03 2.96
N ALA A 7 -25.48 -36.67 1.98
CA ALA A 7 -25.98 -35.99 0.79
C ALA A 7 -27.10 -34.97 1.09
N VAL A 8 -27.98 -35.28 2.07
CA VAL A 8 -29.03 -34.34 2.52
C VAL A 8 -28.43 -33.16 3.30
N LEU A 9 -27.35 -33.37 4.07
CA LEU A 9 -26.66 -32.29 4.79
C LEU A 9 -26.03 -31.27 3.82
N VAL A 10 -25.49 -31.74 2.69
CA VAL A 10 -24.85 -30.88 1.67
C VAL A 10 -25.86 -30.16 0.77
N GLN A 11 -27.06 -30.73 0.56
CA GLN A 11 -28.10 -30.12 -0.28
C GLN A 11 -29.01 -29.12 0.46
N VAL A 12 -29.16 -29.24 1.78
CA VAL A 12 -30.02 -28.34 2.58
C VAL A 12 -29.27 -27.06 3.01
N PHE A 13 -27.94 -27.11 3.06
CA PHE A 13 -27.10 -25.92 3.30
C PHE A 13 -26.14 -25.74 2.12
N PRO A 14 -26.49 -24.99 1.05
CA PRO A 14 -25.44 -24.40 0.21
C PRO A 14 -24.46 -23.74 1.17
N SER A 15 -23.19 -24.15 1.13
CA SER A 15 -22.21 -23.69 2.12
C SER A 15 -22.31 -22.17 2.23
N PRO A 16 -22.60 -21.63 3.43
CA PRO A 16 -22.75 -20.19 3.59
C PRO A 16 -21.52 -19.50 2.98
N PRO A 17 -21.68 -18.32 2.32
CA PRO A 17 -20.55 -17.65 1.70
C PRO A 17 -19.44 -17.53 2.74
N SER A 18 -18.32 -18.23 2.48
CA SER A 18 -17.23 -18.36 3.44
C SER A 18 -16.82 -16.99 3.96
N ALA A 19 -16.89 -16.79 5.28
CA ALA A 19 -16.51 -15.53 5.92
C ALA A 19 -15.06 -15.20 5.57
N THR A 20 -14.21 -16.22 5.52
CA THR A 20 -12.82 -16.15 5.09
C THR A 20 -12.70 -15.64 3.66
N ARG A 21 -13.45 -16.22 2.71
CA ARG A 21 -13.43 -15.81 1.29
C ARG A 21 -13.98 -14.40 1.11
N ASN A 22 -15.01 -14.04 1.87
CA ASN A 22 -15.59 -12.71 1.83
C ASN A 22 -14.61 -11.65 2.36
N ALA A 23 -13.97 -11.92 3.50
CA ALA A 23 -13.00 -11.01 4.12
C ALA A 23 -11.76 -10.81 3.24
N SER A 24 -11.14 -11.90 2.76
CA SER A 24 -9.99 -11.85 1.86
C SER A 24 -10.31 -11.13 0.54
N ARG A 25 -11.45 -11.40 -0.09
CA ARG A 25 -11.89 -10.63 -1.27
C ARG A 25 -12.14 -9.17 -0.99
N SER A 26 -12.69 -8.82 0.18
CA SER A 26 -12.93 -7.42 0.53
C SER A 26 -11.61 -6.67 0.73
N LEU A 27 -10.60 -7.31 1.35
CA LEU A 27 -9.23 -6.77 1.41
C LEU A 27 -8.62 -6.62 0.01
N ALA A 28 -8.85 -7.56 -0.91
CA ALA A 28 -8.37 -7.46 -2.28
C ALA A 28 -8.98 -6.24 -3.00
N VAL A 29 -10.27 -5.98 -2.81
CA VAL A 29 -10.96 -4.81 -3.38
C VAL A 29 -10.35 -3.52 -2.81
N VAL A 30 -10.15 -3.42 -1.50
CA VAL A 30 -9.50 -2.26 -0.88
C VAL A 30 -8.08 -2.06 -1.39
N SER A 31 -7.30 -3.13 -1.56
CA SER A 31 -5.95 -3.09 -2.17
C SER A 31 -5.99 -2.48 -3.58
N SER A 32 -6.99 -2.86 -4.38
CA SER A 32 -7.22 -2.30 -5.72
C SER A 32 -7.59 -0.81 -5.68
N HIS A 33 -8.45 -0.42 -4.73
CA HIS A 33 -8.83 0.98 -4.54
C HIS A 33 -7.65 1.84 -4.07
N LEU A 34 -6.77 1.31 -3.21
CA LEU A 34 -5.52 1.98 -2.81
C LEU A 34 -4.56 2.15 -3.98
N THR A 35 -4.47 1.15 -4.87
CA THR A 35 -3.68 1.27 -6.11
C THR A 35 -4.20 2.41 -6.98
N SER A 36 -5.52 2.48 -7.14
CA SER A 36 -6.16 3.54 -7.92
C SER A 36 -5.95 4.92 -7.28
N PHE A 37 -6.05 5.02 -5.95
CA PHE A 37 -5.77 6.27 -5.23
C PHE A 37 -4.30 6.70 -5.33
N TYR A 38 -3.37 5.75 -5.28
CA TYR A 38 -1.96 6.02 -5.56
C TYR A 38 -1.75 6.58 -6.98
N VAL A 39 -2.41 6.00 -7.99
CA VAL A 39 -2.34 6.50 -9.37
C VAL A 39 -2.89 7.92 -9.50
N ASP A 40 -3.98 8.25 -8.80
CA ASP A 40 -4.51 9.62 -8.77
C ASP A 40 -3.48 10.60 -8.18
N ILE A 41 -2.85 10.24 -7.06
CA ILE A 41 -1.81 11.06 -6.42
C ILE A 41 -0.64 11.30 -7.36
N ILE A 42 -0.17 10.28 -8.07
CA ILE A 42 0.90 10.43 -9.06
C ILE A 42 0.46 11.34 -10.22
N SER A 43 -0.78 11.18 -10.68
CA SER A 43 -1.33 12.00 -11.77
C SER A 43 -1.43 13.47 -11.37
N ASP A 44 -1.90 13.75 -10.14
CA ASP A 44 -1.97 15.10 -9.58
C ASP A 44 -0.57 15.69 -9.34
N PHE A 45 0.37 14.90 -8.83
CA PHE A 45 1.75 15.34 -8.63
C PHE A 45 2.42 15.77 -9.95
N LEU A 46 2.14 15.06 -11.04
CA LEU A 46 2.66 15.32 -12.38
C LEU A 46 1.92 16.44 -13.12
N ALA A 47 0.68 16.74 -12.73
CA ALA A 47 -0.09 17.82 -13.32
C ALA A 47 0.59 19.18 -13.05
N ARG A 48 0.60 20.05 -14.06
CA ARG A 48 1.06 21.44 -13.87
C ARG A 48 -0.06 22.20 -13.16
N SER A 49 0.28 22.95 -12.10
CA SER A 49 -0.72 23.67 -11.32
C SER A 49 -1.34 24.80 -12.15
N GLU A 50 -2.55 24.58 -12.66
CA GLU A 50 -3.47 25.67 -12.97
C GLU A 50 -4.28 25.93 -11.69
N GLU A 51 -4.16 27.14 -11.12
CA GLU A 51 -4.78 27.49 -9.82
C GLU A 51 -6.30 27.24 -9.80
N GLU A 52 -6.98 27.36 -10.94
CA GLU A 52 -8.44 27.14 -11.07
C GLU A 52 -8.89 25.68 -10.90
N GLY A 53 -7.99 24.69 -11.06
CA GLY A 53 -8.30 23.26 -10.92
C GLY A 53 -7.97 22.65 -9.55
N TYR A 54 -7.26 23.39 -8.70
CA TYR A 54 -6.70 22.87 -7.45
C TYR A 54 -7.78 22.53 -6.41
N GLU A 55 -8.73 23.44 -6.17
CA GLU A 55 -9.76 23.27 -5.14
C GLU A 55 -10.68 22.07 -5.46
N ALA A 56 -11.07 21.92 -6.73
CA ALA A 56 -11.90 20.80 -7.18
C ALA A 56 -11.16 19.45 -7.07
N THR A 57 -9.87 19.42 -7.42
CA THR A 57 -9.05 18.20 -7.30
C THR A 57 -8.89 17.80 -5.84
N LYS A 58 -8.70 18.77 -4.95
CA LYS A 58 -8.61 18.55 -3.51
C LYS A 58 -9.90 17.98 -2.92
N GLU A 59 -11.06 18.50 -3.29
CA GLU A 59 -12.36 17.99 -2.81
C GLU A 59 -12.59 16.52 -3.22
N VAL A 60 -12.21 16.17 -4.45
CA VAL A 60 -12.27 14.79 -4.96
C VAL A 60 -11.35 13.86 -4.16
N ILE A 61 -10.11 14.29 -3.89
CA ILE A 61 -9.14 13.54 -3.09
C ILE A 61 -9.67 13.33 -1.65
N ASP A 62 -10.20 14.38 -1.01
CA ASP A 62 -10.71 14.32 0.37
C ASP A 62 -11.92 13.39 0.48
N THR A 63 -12.80 13.40 -0.52
CA THR A 63 -13.95 12.50 -0.62
C THR A 63 -13.48 11.05 -0.74
N ARG A 64 -12.58 10.78 -1.69
CA ARG A 64 -12.04 9.44 -1.94
C ARG A 64 -11.27 8.90 -0.72
N LEU A 65 -10.54 9.75 -0.01
CA LEU A 65 -9.87 9.41 1.23
C LEU A 65 -10.86 8.97 2.32
N THR A 66 -11.95 9.73 2.50
CA THR A 66 -12.98 9.42 3.49
C THR A 66 -13.68 8.10 3.19
N GLU A 67 -13.98 7.84 1.92
CA GLU A 67 -14.54 6.56 1.45
C GLU A 67 -13.61 5.38 1.76
N LEU A 68 -12.33 5.49 1.39
CA LEU A 68 -11.32 4.46 1.65
C LEU A 68 -11.14 4.15 3.14
N PHE A 69 -11.11 5.19 3.99
CA PHE A 69 -11.07 5.00 5.44
C PHE A 69 -12.30 4.25 5.94
N SER A 70 -13.49 4.58 5.43
CA SER A 70 -14.72 3.87 5.79
C SER A 70 -14.70 2.42 5.36
N GLU A 71 -14.24 2.15 4.12
CA GLU A 71 -14.10 0.81 3.57
C GLU A 71 -13.18 -0.06 4.42
N ILE A 72 -11.98 0.42 4.74
CA ILE A 72 -11.00 -0.29 5.58
C ILE A 72 -11.60 -0.61 6.96
N ASN A 73 -12.17 0.40 7.63
CA ASN A 73 -12.76 0.20 8.96
C ASN A 73 -13.94 -0.78 8.95
N ALA A 74 -14.71 -0.82 7.86
CA ALA A 74 -15.81 -1.77 7.67
C ALA A 74 -15.34 -3.22 7.48
N LEU A 75 -14.05 -3.47 7.22
CA LEU A 75 -13.49 -4.81 7.12
C LEU A 75 -13.30 -5.47 8.47
N VAL A 76 -12.92 -4.72 9.51
CA VAL A 76 -12.64 -5.26 10.86
C VAL A 76 -13.76 -6.17 11.39
N PRO A 77 -15.05 -5.75 11.41
CA PRO A 77 -16.12 -6.64 11.85
C PRO A 77 -16.31 -7.86 10.93
N ARG A 78 -16.07 -7.74 9.62
CA ARG A 78 -16.15 -8.85 8.66
C ARG A 78 -15.04 -9.88 8.91
N ILE A 79 -13.81 -9.42 9.13
CA ILE A 79 -12.65 -10.27 9.44
C ILE A 79 -12.88 -11.00 10.77
N LYS A 80 -13.45 -10.33 11.77
CA LYS A 80 -13.78 -10.95 13.07
C LYS A 80 -14.77 -12.11 12.97
N MET A 81 -15.55 -12.21 11.89
CA MET A 81 -16.44 -13.36 11.67
C MET A 81 -15.68 -14.63 11.27
N VAL A 82 -14.47 -14.50 10.72
CA VAL A 82 -13.64 -15.64 10.27
C VAL A 82 -13.33 -16.61 11.41
N LYS A 83 -13.17 -16.11 12.65
CA LYS A 83 -12.86 -16.97 13.81
C LYS A 83 -13.96 -17.98 14.16
N PHE A 84 -15.17 -17.79 13.64
CA PHE A 84 -16.31 -18.68 13.86
C PHE A 84 -16.48 -19.70 12.72
N GLU A 85 -15.63 -19.65 11.69
CA GLU A 85 -15.66 -20.56 10.56
C GLU A 85 -14.55 -21.61 10.70
N PRO A 86 -14.86 -22.92 10.64
CA PRO A 86 -13.85 -23.95 10.48
C PRO A 86 -13.27 -23.82 9.06
N SER A 87 -11.99 -23.44 8.95
CA SER A 87 -11.36 -23.14 7.66
C SER A 87 -10.05 -23.89 7.48
N SER A 88 -9.87 -24.48 6.29
CA SER A 88 -8.59 -25.02 5.80
C SER A 88 -7.81 -23.99 4.98
N SER A 89 -8.28 -22.74 4.96
CA SER A 89 -7.63 -21.62 4.28
C SER A 89 -6.32 -21.23 4.99
N PRO A 90 -5.32 -20.72 4.25
CA PRO A 90 -4.17 -20.04 4.86
C PRO A 90 -4.58 -18.75 5.60
N PHE A 91 -5.74 -18.18 5.27
CA PHE A 91 -6.26 -16.97 5.90
C PHE A 91 -6.93 -17.26 7.24
N THR A 92 -6.45 -16.60 8.27
CA THR A 92 -6.97 -16.62 9.64
C THR A 92 -7.48 -15.23 10.02
N CYS A 93 -8.27 -15.13 11.09
CA CYS A 93 -8.68 -13.83 11.60
C CYS A 93 -7.46 -12.95 11.96
N SER A 94 -6.37 -13.53 12.46
CA SER A 94 -5.18 -12.79 12.87
C SER A 94 -4.46 -12.18 11.68
N ASN A 95 -4.11 -12.99 10.68
CA ASN A 95 -3.34 -12.50 9.54
C ASN A 95 -4.16 -11.55 8.64
N LEU A 96 -5.48 -11.75 8.53
CA LEU A 96 -6.34 -10.82 7.80
C LEU A 96 -6.44 -9.45 8.48
N LEU A 97 -6.45 -9.39 9.83
CA LEU A 97 -6.39 -8.13 10.57
C LEU A 97 -5.03 -7.44 10.42
N GLU A 98 -3.95 -8.22 10.34
CA GLU A 98 -2.62 -7.68 10.12
C GLU A 98 -2.48 -7.08 8.71
N ILE A 99 -2.98 -7.78 7.68
CA ILE A 99 -3.05 -7.26 6.31
C ILE A 99 -3.91 -5.99 6.26
N GLU A 100 -5.06 -5.98 6.91
CA GLU A 100 -5.91 -4.79 7.04
C GLU A 100 -5.15 -3.61 7.67
N THR A 101 -4.40 -3.85 8.75
CA THR A 101 -3.56 -2.84 9.40
C THR A 101 -2.47 -2.31 8.46
N CYS A 102 -1.84 -3.18 7.66
CA CYS A 102 -0.88 -2.76 6.65
C CYS A 102 -1.51 -1.85 5.59
N LEU A 103 -2.69 -2.21 5.08
CA LEU A 103 -3.43 -1.39 4.10
C LEU A 103 -3.83 -0.03 4.70
N GLY A 104 -4.30 0.00 5.96
CA GLY A 104 -4.62 1.24 6.67
C GLY A 104 -3.40 2.16 6.83
N ARG A 105 -2.24 1.61 7.20
CA ARG A 105 -0.99 2.36 7.24
C ARG A 105 -0.60 2.87 5.85
N ILE A 106 -0.76 2.08 4.80
CA ILE A 106 -0.47 2.57 3.45
C ILE A 106 -1.39 3.77 3.10
N LEU A 107 -2.68 3.69 3.42
CA LEU A 107 -3.62 4.80 3.22
C LEU A 107 -3.18 6.09 3.95
N GLU A 108 -2.73 5.99 5.19
CA GLU A 108 -2.22 7.16 5.93
C GLU A 108 -1.03 7.84 5.23
N SER A 109 -0.09 7.05 4.68
CA SER A 109 1.05 7.59 3.95
C SER A 109 0.60 8.24 2.64
N LEU A 110 -0.31 7.60 1.90
CA LEU A 110 -0.90 8.17 0.68
C LEU A 110 -1.66 9.47 0.98
N SER A 111 -2.44 9.52 2.06
CA SER A 111 -3.14 10.72 2.52
C SER A 111 -2.19 11.87 2.85
N THR A 112 -1.08 11.57 3.51
CA THR A 112 -0.05 12.56 3.82
C THR A 112 0.60 13.10 2.54
N ILE A 113 0.88 12.23 1.57
CA ILE A 113 1.44 12.64 0.27
C ILE A 113 0.41 13.50 -0.49
N ALA A 114 -0.85 13.08 -0.56
CA ALA A 114 -1.91 13.78 -1.26
C ALA A 114 -2.16 15.19 -0.70
N SER A 115 -2.07 15.35 0.62
CA SER A 115 -2.28 16.65 1.27
C SER A 115 -1.09 17.61 1.16
N VAL A 116 0.14 17.10 1.17
CA VAL A 116 1.35 17.94 1.26
C VAL A 116 2.00 18.18 -0.10
N SER A 117 2.00 17.18 -0.99
CA SER A 117 2.73 17.25 -2.25
C SER A 117 2.24 18.33 -3.23
N PRO A 118 0.95 18.70 -3.29
CA PRO A 118 0.50 19.78 -4.17
C PRO A 118 1.01 21.15 -3.72
N ALA A 119 1.20 21.32 -2.41
CA ALA A 119 1.65 22.56 -1.80
C ALA A 119 3.18 22.77 -1.87
N LEU A 120 3.92 21.84 -2.50
CA LEU A 120 5.36 21.95 -2.72
C LEU A 120 5.67 22.89 -3.89
N THR A 121 6.69 23.72 -3.73
CA THR A 121 7.26 24.47 -4.84
C THR A 121 7.93 23.54 -5.87
N ASP A 122 8.02 23.97 -7.12
CA ASP A 122 8.67 23.18 -8.19
C ASP A 122 10.09 22.72 -7.84
N SER A 123 10.84 23.55 -7.11
CA SER A 123 12.19 23.19 -6.65
C SER A 123 12.15 22.00 -5.68
N TYR A 124 11.18 21.98 -4.76
CA TYR A 124 11.04 20.88 -3.80
C TYR A 124 10.40 19.65 -4.43
N LYS A 125 9.48 19.78 -5.39
CA LYS A 125 8.97 18.65 -6.18
C LYS A 125 10.09 17.92 -6.92
N LYS A 126 10.95 18.66 -7.62
CA LYS A 126 12.14 18.09 -8.31
C LYS A 126 13.12 17.44 -7.33
N THR A 127 13.32 18.05 -6.17
CA THR A 127 14.20 17.49 -5.14
C THR A 127 13.62 16.19 -4.56
N LEU A 128 12.32 16.14 -4.31
CA LEU A 128 11.62 14.96 -3.84
C LEU A 128 11.75 13.82 -4.84
N GLU A 129 11.45 14.08 -6.11
CA GLU A 129 11.64 13.12 -7.21
C GLU A 129 13.07 12.60 -7.27
N ALA A 130 14.06 13.50 -7.23
CA ALA A 130 15.47 13.12 -7.30
C ALA A 130 15.96 12.27 -6.12
N GLN A 131 15.31 12.33 -4.96
CA GLN A 131 15.69 11.57 -3.76
C GLN A 131 14.92 10.25 -3.62
N THR A 132 13.70 10.18 -4.14
CA THR A 132 12.78 9.08 -3.83
C THR A 132 12.39 8.25 -5.05
N ASN A 133 12.70 8.73 -6.26
CA ASN A 133 12.21 8.15 -7.50
C ASN A 133 10.67 8.00 -7.52
N PHE A 134 9.94 8.86 -6.80
CA PHE A 134 8.50 8.72 -6.53
C PHE A 134 7.63 8.63 -7.79
N VAL A 135 8.01 9.35 -8.84
CA VAL A 135 7.33 9.34 -10.14
C VAL A 135 8.11 8.61 -11.23
N GLU A 136 9.23 7.95 -10.87
CA GLU A 136 9.97 7.15 -11.83
C GLU A 136 9.11 5.96 -12.29
N ILE A 137 9.05 5.73 -13.60
CA ILE A 137 8.20 4.70 -14.21
C ILE A 137 8.42 3.33 -13.55
N GLN A 138 9.66 2.99 -13.23
CA GLN A 138 10.02 1.71 -12.59
C GLN A 138 9.44 1.60 -11.18
N THR A 139 9.50 2.68 -10.40
CA THR A 139 8.92 2.75 -9.04
C THR A 139 7.39 2.64 -9.10
N VAL A 140 6.75 3.42 -9.97
CA VAL A 140 5.29 3.44 -10.14
C VAL A 140 4.79 2.06 -10.58
N ALA A 141 5.42 1.48 -11.60
CA ALA A 141 5.09 0.14 -12.08
C ALA A 141 5.36 -0.93 -11.00
N GLY A 142 6.42 -0.76 -10.22
CA GLY A 142 6.77 -1.65 -9.11
C GLY A 142 5.68 -1.68 -8.03
N ILE A 143 5.24 -0.51 -7.58
CA ILE A 143 4.16 -0.36 -6.59
C ILE A 143 2.86 -0.99 -7.10
N ILE A 144 2.44 -0.66 -8.33
CA ILE A 144 1.23 -1.22 -8.94
C ILE A 144 1.34 -2.76 -9.02
N SER A 145 2.49 -3.28 -9.45
CA SER A 145 2.72 -4.72 -9.57
C SER A 145 2.62 -5.44 -8.22
N VAL A 146 3.15 -4.84 -7.14
CA VAL A 146 3.02 -5.38 -5.78
C VAL A 146 1.57 -5.44 -5.36
N PHE A 147 0.81 -4.36 -5.53
CA PHE A 147 -0.61 -4.36 -5.18
C PHE A 147 -1.43 -5.35 -6.01
N THR A 148 -1.17 -5.47 -7.31
CA THR A 148 -1.82 -6.47 -8.17
C THR A 148 -1.52 -7.89 -7.68
N ALA A 149 -0.27 -8.19 -7.32
CA ALA A 149 0.10 -9.50 -6.80
C ALA A 149 -0.56 -9.80 -5.44
N VAL A 150 -0.68 -8.79 -4.56
CA VAL A 150 -1.40 -8.90 -3.28
C VAL A 150 -2.90 -9.12 -3.53
N GLU A 151 -3.51 -8.35 -4.43
CA GLU A 151 -4.92 -8.49 -4.82
C GLU A 151 -5.23 -9.90 -5.33
N ASP A 152 -4.42 -10.43 -6.24
CA ASP A 152 -4.58 -11.78 -6.79
C ASP A 152 -4.39 -12.87 -5.73
N THR A 153 -3.41 -12.69 -4.86
CA THR A 153 -3.15 -13.59 -3.72
C THR A 153 -4.34 -13.62 -2.76
N LEU A 154 -4.89 -12.47 -2.41
CA LEU A 154 -6.07 -12.37 -1.54
C LEU A 154 -7.32 -12.96 -2.19
N LYS A 155 -7.50 -12.81 -3.51
CA LYS A 155 -8.64 -13.40 -4.25
C LYS A 155 -8.56 -14.93 -4.37
N SER A 156 -7.35 -15.46 -4.55
CA SER A 156 -7.12 -16.86 -4.92
C SER A 156 -6.64 -17.75 -3.76
N GLY A 157 -6.06 -17.15 -2.72
CA GLY A 157 -5.36 -17.87 -1.64
C GLY A 157 -4.08 -18.57 -2.09
N GLN A 158 -3.58 -18.29 -3.29
CA GLN A 158 -2.35 -18.89 -3.79
C GLN A 158 -1.11 -18.22 -3.17
N PRO A 159 0.00 -18.93 -3.01
CA PRO A 159 1.23 -18.36 -2.50
C PRO A 159 1.70 -17.16 -3.34
N LEU A 160 2.27 -16.15 -2.67
CA LEU A 160 2.78 -14.95 -3.34
C LEU A 160 4.05 -15.29 -4.15
N SER A 161 4.25 -14.61 -5.28
CA SER A 161 5.50 -14.71 -6.04
C SER A 161 6.69 -14.32 -5.16
N GLU A 162 7.77 -15.09 -5.25
CA GLU A 162 9.01 -14.80 -4.52
C GLU A 162 9.68 -13.53 -5.07
N VAL A 163 9.76 -13.46 -6.40
CA VAL A 163 10.27 -12.31 -7.14
C VAL A 163 9.14 -11.29 -7.31
N LEU A 164 9.26 -10.22 -6.54
CA LEU A 164 8.48 -8.99 -6.66
C LEU A 164 9.47 -7.83 -6.74
N PRO A 165 9.08 -6.66 -7.29
CA PRO A 165 9.89 -5.45 -7.28
C PRO A 165 9.91 -4.82 -5.87
N ALA A 166 10.21 -5.62 -4.85
CA ALA A 166 10.32 -5.26 -3.44
C ALA A 166 11.61 -5.91 -2.87
N PRO A 167 12.29 -5.30 -1.89
CA PRO A 167 11.85 -4.13 -1.11
C PRO A 167 11.92 -2.81 -1.89
N LEU A 168 10.88 -1.99 -1.84
CA LEU A 168 10.80 -0.68 -2.48
C LEU A 168 11.67 0.36 -1.76
N LEU A 169 12.03 0.14 -0.49
CA LEU A 169 12.96 1.02 0.22
C LEU A 169 14.31 1.18 -0.50
N GLN A 170 14.74 0.19 -1.30
CA GLN A 170 15.95 0.29 -2.11
C GLN A 170 15.85 1.36 -3.22
N ASN A 171 14.63 1.76 -3.58
CA ASN A 171 14.40 2.81 -4.59
C ASN A 171 14.64 4.21 -4.02
N LEU A 172 14.73 4.35 -2.69
CA LEU A 172 15.24 5.58 -2.08
C LEU A 172 16.71 5.70 -2.48
N ARG A 173 17.03 6.73 -3.26
CA ARG A 173 18.43 7.01 -3.56
C ARG A 173 19.10 7.35 -2.24
N THR A 174 20.15 6.60 -1.91
CA THR A 174 20.94 6.85 -0.70
C THR A 174 21.26 8.35 -0.64
N ILE A 175 20.87 8.98 0.47
CA ILE A 175 21.21 10.37 0.82
C ILE A 175 22.75 10.48 1.11
N THR A 176 23.56 9.56 0.58
CA THR A 176 25.01 9.43 0.81
C THR A 176 25.84 9.83 -0.41
N GLY A 177 25.28 10.59 -1.34
CA GLY A 177 26.06 11.32 -2.35
C GLY A 177 26.58 12.64 -1.77
N PRO A 178 27.89 12.97 -1.86
CA PRO A 178 28.43 14.26 -1.43
C PRO A 178 28.02 15.46 -2.32
N SER A 179 26.93 15.33 -3.08
CA SER A 179 26.31 16.31 -3.99
C SER A 179 24.89 15.76 -4.20
N SER A 180 23.76 16.45 -4.03
CA SER A 180 23.39 17.67 -4.76
C SER A 180 21.93 18.11 -4.44
N ALA A 181 21.60 18.44 -3.19
CA ALA A 181 20.42 19.27 -2.87
C ALA A 181 20.50 19.87 -1.46
N ILE A 182 21.05 19.11 -0.51
CA ILE A 182 21.22 19.54 0.89
C ILE A 182 22.60 20.19 1.12
N ASN A 183 23.45 20.25 0.10
CA ASN A 183 24.77 20.86 0.25
C ASN A 183 24.70 22.39 0.32
N LYS A 184 25.08 22.90 1.49
CA LYS A 184 25.56 24.27 1.75
C LYS A 184 24.56 25.43 1.72
N ARG A 185 23.26 25.20 1.93
CA ARG A 185 22.55 26.22 2.72
C ARG A 185 22.87 25.89 4.16
N GLU A 186 23.65 26.76 4.80
CA GLU A 186 23.93 26.69 6.24
C GLU A 186 22.65 26.24 6.94
N PHE A 187 22.68 25.11 7.64
CA PHE A 187 21.59 24.63 8.49
C PHE A 187 21.38 25.67 9.61
N SER A 188 20.82 26.82 9.26
CA SER A 188 20.43 27.86 10.19
C SER A 188 19.07 27.49 10.77
N LYS A 189 18.83 27.90 12.02
CA LYS A 189 17.52 27.76 12.66
C LYS A 189 16.38 28.38 11.83
N ASP A 190 16.71 29.30 10.93
CA ASP A 190 15.76 29.98 10.06
C ASP A 190 15.21 29.08 8.94
N ILE A 191 15.98 28.10 8.45
CA ILE A 191 15.49 27.13 7.44
C ILE A 191 14.54 26.11 8.07
N ILE A 192 14.78 25.72 9.33
CA ILE A 192 13.88 24.83 10.07
C ILE A 192 12.52 25.52 10.32
N ARG A 193 12.48 26.85 10.32
CA ARG A 193 11.24 27.64 10.44
C ARG A 193 10.56 27.91 9.10
N ASP A 194 11.18 27.54 7.97
CA ASP A 194 10.55 27.66 6.66
C ASP A 194 9.45 26.59 6.52
N GLU A 195 8.23 27.06 6.28
CA GLU A 195 7.06 26.21 6.08
C GLU A 195 7.22 25.32 4.84
N ASN A 196 7.86 25.83 3.77
CA ASN A 196 8.07 25.05 2.55
C ASN A 196 9.08 23.92 2.77
N TRP A 197 10.12 24.18 3.57
CA TRP A 197 11.07 23.14 3.97
C TRP A 197 10.39 22.07 4.82
N SER A 198 9.56 22.47 5.79
CA SER A 198 8.81 21.54 6.63
C SER A 198 7.87 20.65 5.81
N ARG A 199 7.12 21.24 4.86
CA ARG A 199 6.28 20.50 3.90
C ARG A 199 7.10 19.50 3.08
N PHE A 200 8.26 19.92 2.57
CA PHE A 200 9.16 19.02 1.84
C PHE A 200 9.61 17.83 2.68
N VAL A 201 10.04 18.05 3.92
CA VAL A 201 10.47 16.97 4.83
C VAL A 201 9.31 16.02 5.13
N VAL A 202 8.11 16.55 5.37
CA VAL A 202 6.91 15.72 5.59
C VAL A 202 6.61 14.86 4.36
N ALA A 203 6.65 15.42 3.15
CA ALA A 203 6.46 14.67 1.91
C ALA A 203 7.53 13.57 1.74
N LEU A 204 8.80 13.89 1.97
CA LEU A 204 9.90 12.93 1.91
C LEU A 204 9.69 11.76 2.88
N MET A 205 9.35 12.06 4.14
CA MET A 205 9.09 11.05 5.16
C MET A 205 7.85 10.20 4.83
N ALA A 206 6.82 10.81 4.23
CA ALA A 206 5.61 10.11 3.83
C ALA A 206 5.88 9.12 2.69
N VAL A 207 6.69 9.51 1.69
CA VAL A 207 7.11 8.60 0.59
C VAL A 207 7.99 7.46 1.13
N ALA A 208 8.97 7.75 1.98
CA ALA A 208 9.79 6.71 2.60
C ALA A 208 8.94 5.73 3.45
N SER A 209 7.98 6.27 4.20
CA SER A 209 7.03 5.47 4.99
C SER A 209 6.14 4.62 4.09
N LEU A 210 5.67 5.15 2.97
CA LEU A 210 4.88 4.40 1.99
C LEU A 210 5.64 3.15 1.52
N TYR A 211 6.91 3.31 1.11
CA TYR A 211 7.73 2.18 0.65
C TYR A 211 7.92 1.13 1.75
N ALA A 212 8.30 1.56 2.96
CA ALA A 212 8.45 0.66 4.10
C ALA A 212 7.15 -0.11 4.43
N ARG A 213 5.99 0.56 4.33
CA ARG A 213 4.68 -0.02 4.64
C ARG A 213 4.24 -1.01 3.55
N ILE A 214 4.55 -0.75 2.28
CA ILE A 214 4.33 -1.71 1.18
C ILE A 214 5.25 -2.93 1.36
N ASP A 215 6.51 -2.74 1.73
CA ASP A 215 7.42 -3.85 2.01
C ASP A 215 6.91 -4.71 3.17
N SER A 216 6.40 -4.06 4.22
CA SER A 216 5.76 -4.75 5.36
C SER A 216 4.52 -5.55 4.91
N LEU A 217 3.67 -4.99 4.05
CA LEU A 217 2.52 -5.69 3.48
C LEU A 217 2.95 -6.96 2.73
N VAL A 218 4.00 -6.87 1.90
CA VAL A 218 4.54 -8.03 1.17
C VAL A 218 5.00 -9.12 2.12
N LEU A 219 5.71 -8.75 3.19
CA LEU A 219 6.16 -9.71 4.22
C LEU A 219 4.98 -10.38 4.90
N THR A 220 4.00 -9.62 5.40
CA THR A 220 2.81 -10.16 6.06
C THR A 220 2.02 -11.11 5.14
N VAL A 221 1.88 -10.77 3.85
CA VAL A 221 1.20 -11.63 2.88
C VAL A 221 2.01 -12.91 2.61
N LYS A 222 3.35 -12.83 2.48
CA LYS A 222 4.23 -13.99 2.32
C LYS A 222 4.15 -14.94 3.52
N GLU A 223 4.12 -14.40 4.74
CA GLU A 223 3.96 -15.19 5.97
C GLU A 223 2.58 -15.86 6.05
N THR A 224 1.56 -15.25 5.44
CA THR A 224 0.19 -15.78 5.43
C THR A 224 0.00 -16.95 4.48
N VAL A 225 0.39 -16.81 3.21
CA VAL A 225 0.11 -17.81 2.15
C VAL A 225 1.32 -18.65 1.76
N GLY A 226 2.50 -18.35 2.30
CA GLY A 226 3.77 -18.93 1.88
C GLY A 226 4.31 -18.32 0.57
N GLN A 227 5.39 -18.90 0.07
CA GLN A 227 6.06 -18.48 -1.17
C GLN A 227 5.85 -19.52 -2.26
N LYS A 228 5.55 -19.08 -3.49
CA LYS A 228 5.23 -19.97 -4.61
C LYS A 228 6.46 -20.67 -5.21
N TYR A 229 7.59 -19.97 -5.22
CA TYR A 229 8.86 -20.44 -5.74
C TYR A 229 9.94 -20.14 -4.69
N HIS A 230 11.01 -20.93 -4.66
CA HIS A 230 12.20 -20.66 -3.87
C HIS A 230 13.41 -20.65 -4.80
N VAL A 231 14.06 -19.50 -4.94
CA VAL A 231 15.25 -19.31 -5.78
C VAL A 231 16.45 -19.21 -4.84
N GLU A 232 17.15 -20.32 -4.66
CA GLU A 232 18.43 -20.35 -3.95
C GLU A 232 19.44 -19.41 -4.63
N GLY A 233 20.07 -18.52 -3.85
CA GLY A 233 21.14 -17.62 -4.31
C GLY A 233 20.73 -16.17 -4.64
N LEU A 234 19.43 -15.83 -4.66
CA LEU A 234 19.00 -14.45 -4.94
C LEU A 234 19.08 -13.51 -3.70
N LEU A 235 19.12 -14.09 -2.50
CA LEU A 235 19.12 -13.38 -1.20
C LEU A 235 20.46 -13.45 -0.45
N SER A 236 21.52 -14.07 -1.01
CA SER A 236 22.82 -14.15 -0.31
C SER A 236 23.59 -12.83 -0.26
N ASP A 237 23.18 -11.85 -1.07
CA ASP A 237 23.97 -10.62 -1.29
C ASP A 237 23.34 -9.37 -0.64
N SER A 238 22.31 -9.55 0.20
CA SER A 238 21.58 -8.44 0.83
C SER A 238 21.56 -8.50 2.37
N VAL A 239 22.65 -8.95 2.99
CA VAL A 239 22.93 -8.78 4.44
C VAL A 239 24.09 -7.81 4.63
#